data_AF-A0A430HK09-F1
#
_entry.id   AF-A0A430HK09-F1
#
_cell.length_a   1.000
_cell.length_b   1.000
_cell.length_c   1.000
_cell.angle_alpha   90.00
_cell.angle_beta   90.00
_cell.angle_gamma   90.00
#
_symmetry.space_group_name_H-M   'P 1'
#
loop_
_entity.id
_entity.type
_entity.pdbx_description
1 polymer ?
#
loop_
_entity_poly.entity_id
_entity_poly.type
_entity_poly.pdbx_seq_one_letter_code
_entity_poly.pdbx_strand_id
1 'polypeptide(L)'
;MPEQTQFRALDTHNAMTRHYVEQAARYADLKTDAQTWTSTSATGSCAYVFVYLNVDLSMTFANGVSLSFDGKGMVVGLGATGAMGGQVVLNVDPNTLRGASGITFQASSIGVGVGGFQVTFYKDHGYIGHAEFVGAGVQLGTPGGGWGEFK
;
A
#
# COMPACT_ATOMS: atom_id res chain seq x y z
N MET A 1 36.91 14.98 -39.10
CA MET A 1 35.48 15.33 -39.29
C MET A 1 34.72 15.11 -37.98
N PRO A 2 34.75 16.06 -37.03
CA PRO A 2 34.11 15.94 -35.70
C PRO A 2 32.69 16.53 -35.61
N GLU A 3 32.23 17.25 -36.64
CA GLU A 3 31.00 18.07 -36.57
C GLU A 3 29.69 17.27 -36.69
N GLN A 4 29.71 16.07 -37.26
CA GLN A 4 28.49 15.26 -37.44
C GLN A 4 27.98 14.61 -36.13
N THR A 5 28.87 14.34 -35.18
CA THR A 5 28.51 13.63 -33.93
C THR A 5 27.89 14.58 -32.92
N GLN A 6 28.33 15.84 -32.87
CA GLN A 6 27.75 16.87 -32.00
C GLN A 6 26.35 17.29 -32.43
N PHE A 7 26.07 17.39 -33.73
CA PHE A 7 24.72 17.72 -34.23
C PHE A 7 23.68 16.67 -33.82
N ARG A 8 24.02 15.38 -33.93
CA ARG A 8 23.13 14.28 -33.50
C ARG A 8 22.90 14.26 -31.99
N ALA A 9 23.91 14.62 -31.20
CA ALA A 9 23.77 14.67 -29.74
C ALA A 9 22.82 15.79 -29.30
N LEU A 10 22.93 16.98 -29.92
CA LEU A 10 22.05 18.11 -29.63
C LEU A 10 20.60 17.83 -30.04
N ASP A 11 20.40 17.24 -31.23
CA ASP A 11 19.07 16.88 -31.71
C ASP A 11 18.42 15.78 -30.84
N THR A 12 19.21 14.81 -30.39
CA THR A 12 18.77 13.76 -29.45
C THR A 12 18.40 14.35 -28.10
N HIS A 13 19.20 15.29 -27.59
CA HIS A 13 18.92 15.99 -26.34
C HIS A 13 17.61 16.80 -26.45
N ASN A 14 17.42 17.54 -27.54
CA ASN A 14 16.20 18.31 -27.79
C ASN A 14 14.97 17.41 -28.00
N ALA A 15 15.13 16.21 -28.55
CA ALA A 15 14.06 15.22 -28.65
C ALA A 15 13.69 14.63 -27.28
N MET A 16 14.68 14.29 -26.44
CA MET A 16 14.43 13.82 -25.08
C MET A 16 13.76 14.88 -24.21
N THR A 17 14.23 16.13 -24.27
CA THR A 17 13.63 17.22 -23.49
C THR A 17 12.18 17.46 -23.90
N ARG A 18 11.86 17.43 -25.20
CA ARG A 18 10.46 17.47 -25.67
C ARG A 18 9.66 16.28 -25.18
N HIS A 19 10.21 15.07 -25.24
CA HIS A 19 9.53 13.88 -24.73
C HIS A 19 9.22 13.98 -23.23
N TYR A 20 10.16 14.48 -22.41
CA TYR A 20 9.93 14.69 -20.98
C TYR A 20 8.92 15.81 -20.71
N VAL A 21 8.91 16.88 -21.50
CA VAL A 21 7.91 17.95 -21.39
C VAL A 21 6.52 17.45 -21.81
N GLU A 22 6.42 16.62 -22.85
CA GLU A 22 5.17 16.00 -23.28
C GLU A 22 4.67 14.96 -22.26
N GLN A 23 5.57 14.16 -21.68
CA GLN A 23 5.23 13.29 -20.54
C GLN A 23 4.77 14.14 -19.35
N ALA A 24 5.51 15.19 -18.99
CA ALA A 24 5.12 16.09 -17.92
C ALA A 24 3.79 16.77 -18.19
N ALA A 25 3.43 17.10 -19.43
CA ALA A 25 2.11 17.62 -19.78
C ALA A 25 1.01 16.55 -19.66
N ARG A 26 1.28 15.30 -20.05
CA ARG A 26 0.36 14.15 -19.82
C ARG A 26 0.18 13.82 -18.34
N TYR A 27 1.22 14.05 -17.53
CA TYR A 27 1.23 13.77 -16.09
C TYR A 27 0.95 15.02 -15.23
N ALA A 28 0.91 16.22 -15.80
CA ALA A 28 0.54 17.46 -15.09
C ALA A 28 -0.95 17.47 -14.72
N ASP A 29 -1.76 16.68 -15.44
CA ASP A 29 -3.15 16.39 -15.10
C ASP A 29 -3.31 15.31 -14.00
N LEU A 30 -2.22 14.84 -13.37
CA LEU A 30 -2.33 14.06 -12.12
C LEU A 30 -2.80 14.91 -10.92
N LYS A 31 -3.08 16.20 -11.11
CA LYS A 31 -3.66 17.08 -10.08
C LYS A 31 -5.19 17.21 -10.14
N THR A 32 -5.87 16.61 -11.11
CA THR A 32 -7.32 16.81 -11.34
C THR A 32 -8.23 15.70 -10.81
N ASP A 33 -7.67 14.62 -10.26
CA ASP A 33 -8.34 13.75 -9.28
C ASP A 33 -7.45 13.69 -8.04
N ALA A 34 -7.48 14.72 -7.20
CA ALA A 34 -6.84 14.66 -5.88
C ALA A 34 -7.48 13.49 -5.13
N GLN A 35 -6.82 12.35 -5.24
CA GLN A 35 -7.18 11.07 -4.67
C GLN A 35 -7.29 11.32 -3.16
N THR A 36 -8.52 11.43 -2.64
CA THR A 36 -8.75 11.99 -1.31
C THR A 36 -8.25 11.00 -0.26
N TRP A 37 -7.02 11.24 0.22
CA TRP A 37 -6.42 10.44 1.26
C TRP A 37 -7.25 10.55 2.53
N THR A 38 -7.88 9.45 2.94
CA THR A 38 -8.68 9.38 4.15
C THR A 38 -7.93 8.54 5.18
N SER A 39 -7.54 9.15 6.30
CA SER A 39 -6.86 8.47 7.41
C SER A 39 -7.80 8.19 8.57
N THR A 40 -7.61 7.07 9.26
CA THR A 40 -8.28 6.81 10.53
C THR A 40 -7.49 5.92 11.48
N SER A 41 -7.87 5.87 12.75
CA SER A 41 -7.37 4.87 13.69
C SER A 41 -7.91 3.48 13.34
N ALA A 42 -7.04 2.50 13.49
CA ALA A 42 -7.35 1.11 13.22
C ALA A 42 -6.84 0.24 14.36
N THR A 43 -7.61 -0.79 14.69
CA THR A 43 -7.22 -1.83 15.62
C THR A 43 -7.36 -3.18 14.92
N GLY A 44 -6.64 -4.19 15.38
CA GLY A 44 -6.72 -5.48 14.75
C GLY A 44 -5.91 -6.54 15.46
N SER A 45 -5.88 -7.71 14.84
CA SER A 45 -5.01 -8.80 15.22
C SER A 45 -4.35 -9.39 13.99
N CYS A 46 -3.11 -9.78 14.16
CA CYS A 46 -2.43 -10.61 13.19
C CYS A 46 -2.06 -11.92 13.87
N ALA A 47 -2.33 -13.03 13.18
CA ALA A 47 -1.89 -14.35 13.57
C ALA A 47 -1.15 -14.98 12.40
N TYR A 48 0.04 -15.50 12.61
CA TYR A 48 0.73 -16.27 11.59
C TYR A 48 1.38 -17.52 12.18
N VAL A 49 1.31 -18.62 11.43
CA VAL A 49 1.83 -19.95 11.82
C VAL A 49 2.63 -20.49 10.64
N PHE A 50 3.96 -20.41 10.74
CA PHE A 50 4.96 -20.84 9.76
C PHE A 50 4.82 -20.23 8.37
N VAL A 51 3.81 -20.69 7.61
CA VAL A 51 3.52 -20.33 6.22
C VAL A 51 2.20 -19.57 6.09
N TYR A 52 1.33 -19.61 7.10
CA TYR A 52 0.00 -18.99 7.06
C TYR A 52 -0.01 -17.63 7.74
N LEU A 53 -0.66 -16.64 7.14
CA LEU A 53 -0.86 -15.29 7.67
C LEU A 53 -2.34 -14.94 7.68
N ASN A 54 -2.87 -14.55 8.85
CA ASN A 54 -4.19 -13.95 9.02
C ASN A 54 -4.04 -12.51 9.48
N VAL A 55 -4.78 -11.59 8.86
CA VAL A 55 -4.82 -10.16 9.17
C VAL A 55 -6.26 -9.75 9.33
N ASP A 56 -6.67 -9.49 10.57
CA ASP A 56 -8.01 -9.01 10.91
C ASP A 56 -7.90 -7.55 11.37
N LEU A 57 -8.50 -6.62 10.63
CA LEU A 57 -8.46 -5.20 10.94
C LEU A 57 -9.88 -4.65 11.12
N SER A 58 -10.03 -3.70 12.02
CA SER A 58 -11.23 -2.90 12.24
C SER A 58 -10.85 -1.41 12.17
N MET A 59 -11.61 -0.65 11.39
CA MET A 59 -11.33 0.75 11.07
C MET A 59 -12.62 1.55 11.16
N THR A 60 -12.58 2.71 11.81
CA THR A 60 -13.76 3.59 11.91
C THR A 60 -13.37 4.99 11.51
N PHE A 61 -13.84 5.46 10.36
CA PHE A 61 -13.50 6.76 9.78
C PHE A 61 -14.32 7.90 10.41
N ALA A 62 -13.80 9.13 10.35
CA ALA A 62 -14.43 10.32 10.94
C ALA A 62 -15.84 10.63 10.38
N ASN A 63 -16.14 10.15 9.17
CA ASN A 63 -17.46 10.25 8.54
C ASN A 63 -18.46 9.19 9.04
N GLY A 64 -18.10 8.37 10.03
CA GLY A 64 -18.95 7.33 10.61
C GLY A 64 -18.90 5.98 9.87
N VAL A 65 -18.11 5.86 8.80
CA VAL A 65 -17.93 4.58 8.11
C VAL A 65 -17.07 3.65 8.96
N SER A 66 -17.60 2.48 9.30
CA SER A 66 -16.81 1.37 9.85
C SER A 66 -16.58 0.30 8.78
N LEU A 67 -15.32 -0.11 8.62
CA LEU A 67 -14.89 -1.21 7.76
C LEU A 67 -14.11 -2.23 8.59
N SER A 68 -14.23 -3.49 8.23
CA SER A 68 -13.33 -4.55 8.67
C SER A 68 -12.63 -5.19 7.49
N PHE A 69 -11.37 -5.59 7.66
CA PHE A 69 -10.61 -6.32 6.66
C PHE A 69 -10.28 -7.70 7.19
N ASP A 70 -10.58 -8.73 6.40
CA ASP A 70 -10.27 -10.13 6.67
C ASP A 70 -9.33 -10.62 5.57
N GLY A 71 -8.04 -10.72 5.91
CA GLY A 71 -6.96 -11.06 4.98
C GLY A 71 -6.31 -12.39 5.32
N LYS A 72 -6.18 -13.25 4.32
CA LYS A 72 -5.49 -14.55 4.39
C LYS A 72 -4.36 -14.60 3.38
N GLY A 73 -3.18 -15.00 3.83
CA GLY A 73 -1.99 -15.00 3.01
C GLY A 73 -0.94 -15.96 3.49
N MET A 74 0.25 -15.78 2.92
CA MET A 74 1.43 -16.50 3.32
C MET A 74 2.54 -15.57 3.78
N VAL A 75 3.31 -16.05 4.75
CA VAL A 75 4.54 -15.42 5.22
C VAL A 75 5.54 -16.52 5.50
N VAL A 76 6.84 -16.27 5.36
CA VAL A 76 7.87 -17.26 5.74
C VAL A 76 8.50 -16.77 7.05
N GLY A 77 8.07 -17.32 8.19
CA GLY A 77 8.58 -16.86 9.49
C GLY A 77 8.17 -17.73 10.68
N LEU A 78 8.81 -17.47 11.84
CA LEU A 78 8.43 -18.10 13.11
C LEU A 78 7.12 -17.49 13.59
N GLY A 79 6.10 -18.32 13.80
CA GLY A 79 4.75 -17.86 14.06
C GLY A 79 4.62 -16.94 15.29
N ALA A 80 3.82 -15.89 15.18
CA ALA A 80 3.43 -15.06 16.30
C ALA A 80 1.98 -14.58 16.15
N THR A 81 1.35 -14.31 17.28
CA THR A 81 0.00 -13.76 17.36
C THR A 81 0.03 -12.56 18.28
N GLY A 82 -0.56 -11.46 17.85
CA GLY A 82 -0.63 -10.26 18.69
C GLY A 82 -1.75 -9.32 18.29
N ALA A 83 -2.20 -8.55 19.29
CA ALA A 83 -3.09 -7.43 19.08
C ALA A 83 -2.30 -6.22 18.58
N MET A 84 -2.94 -5.43 17.72
CA MET A 84 -2.35 -4.33 16.99
C MET A 84 -3.23 -3.09 17.12
N GLY A 85 -2.60 -1.94 17.34
CA GLY A 85 -3.24 -0.63 17.27
C GLY A 85 -2.42 0.29 16.36
N GLY A 86 -3.09 1.14 15.59
CA GLY A 86 -2.41 1.92 14.57
C GLY A 86 -3.31 2.84 13.78
N GLN A 87 -2.85 3.15 12.58
CA GLN A 87 -3.53 4.04 11.63
C GLN A 87 -3.69 3.35 10.28
N VAL A 88 -4.77 3.66 9.58
CA VAL A 88 -5.00 3.27 8.19
C VAL A 88 -5.13 4.53 7.37
N VAL A 89 -4.51 4.54 6.19
CA VAL A 89 -4.65 5.59 5.20
C VAL A 89 -5.11 4.96 3.89
N LEU A 90 -6.29 5.37 3.43
CA LEU A 90 -6.86 4.93 2.16
C LEU A 90 -6.78 6.04 1.13
N ASN A 91 -6.49 5.64 -0.10
CA ASN A 91 -6.42 6.50 -1.27
C ASN A 91 -7.66 6.32 -2.17
N VAL A 92 -8.76 5.89 -1.55
CA VAL A 92 -10.07 5.67 -2.15
C VAL A 92 -11.11 6.00 -1.09
N ASP A 93 -12.33 6.35 -1.50
CA ASP A 93 -13.43 6.59 -0.56
C ASP A 93 -13.75 5.28 0.20
N PRO A 94 -13.67 5.26 1.55
CA PRO A 94 -13.99 4.09 2.36
C PRO A 94 -15.39 3.50 2.08
N ASN A 95 -16.36 4.31 1.65
CA ASN A 95 -17.70 3.82 1.31
C ASN A 95 -17.69 2.85 0.12
N THR A 96 -16.75 3.03 -0.81
CA THR A 96 -16.62 2.20 -2.01
C THR A 96 -15.98 0.84 -1.73
N LEU A 97 -15.42 0.66 -0.53
CA LEU A 97 -14.80 -0.58 -0.11
C LEU A 97 -15.74 -1.52 0.65
N ARG A 98 -16.95 -1.09 1.02
CA ARG A 98 -17.92 -1.98 1.68
C ARG A 98 -18.28 -3.15 0.77
N GLY A 99 -17.99 -4.37 1.23
CA GLY A 99 -18.20 -5.59 0.44
C GLY A 99 -17.23 -5.75 -0.73
N ALA A 100 -16.14 -4.98 -0.78
CA ALA A 100 -15.14 -5.11 -1.83
C ALA A 100 -14.30 -6.39 -1.63
N SER A 101 -14.35 -7.28 -2.61
CA SER A 101 -13.52 -8.47 -2.72
C SER A 101 -12.41 -8.29 -3.75
N GLY A 102 -11.54 -9.29 -3.90
CA GLY A 102 -10.41 -9.23 -4.84
C GLY A 102 -9.29 -8.30 -4.36
N ILE A 103 -9.25 -8.00 -3.07
CA ILE A 103 -8.19 -7.19 -2.48
C ILE A 103 -6.96 -8.08 -2.30
N THR A 104 -5.82 -7.68 -2.86
CA THR A 104 -4.54 -8.23 -2.44
C THR A 104 -3.95 -7.38 -1.35
N PHE A 105 -3.14 -7.99 -0.50
CA PHE A 105 -2.38 -7.26 0.49
C PHE A 105 -0.94 -7.74 0.58
N GLN A 106 -0.07 -6.83 0.98
CA GLN A 106 1.30 -7.11 1.36
C GLN A 106 1.51 -6.69 2.82
N ALA A 107 2.18 -7.54 3.57
CA ALA A 107 2.41 -7.44 5.00
C ALA A 107 3.93 -7.34 5.23
N SER A 108 4.44 -6.29 5.85
CA SER A 108 5.88 -6.11 6.11
C SER A 108 6.18 -5.45 7.45
N SER A 109 7.34 -5.74 8.04
CA SER A 109 7.81 -5.02 9.24
C SER A 109 8.17 -3.57 8.92
N ILE A 110 7.82 -2.64 9.81
CA ILE A 110 8.15 -1.20 9.68
C ILE A 110 9.59 -0.91 10.17
N GLY A 111 10.24 -1.85 10.88
CA GLY A 111 11.65 -1.71 11.25
C GLY A 111 12.22 -2.93 11.96
N VAL A 112 13.55 -3.04 11.97
CA VAL A 112 14.28 -4.04 12.75
C VAL A 112 14.40 -3.53 14.19
N GLY A 113 13.82 -4.26 15.15
CA GLY A 113 13.89 -3.91 16.58
C GLY A 113 12.79 -2.97 17.09
N VAL A 114 11.91 -2.47 16.23
CA VAL A 114 10.71 -1.70 16.61
C VAL A 114 9.48 -2.56 16.32
N GLY A 115 8.58 -2.73 17.29
CA GLY A 115 7.41 -3.61 17.19
C GLY A 115 6.30 -3.05 16.32
N GLY A 116 6.56 -2.91 15.01
CA GLY A 116 5.64 -2.31 14.05
C GLY A 116 5.48 -3.11 12.76
N PHE A 117 4.28 -3.07 12.20
CA PHE A 117 3.83 -3.86 11.05
C PHE A 117 2.99 -3.01 10.10
N GLN A 118 3.28 -3.09 8.81
CA GLN A 118 2.54 -2.42 7.75
C GLN A 118 1.76 -3.43 6.90
N VAL A 119 0.49 -3.13 6.63
CA VAL A 119 -0.33 -3.82 5.63
C VAL A 119 -0.57 -2.85 4.48
N THR A 120 -0.22 -3.21 3.26
CA THR A 120 -0.49 -2.42 2.06
C THR A 120 -1.57 -3.12 1.24
N PHE A 121 -2.60 -2.39 0.80
CA PHE A 121 -3.75 -2.94 0.09
C PHE A 121 -3.72 -2.55 -1.39
N TYR A 122 -4.12 -3.49 -2.24
CA TYR A 122 -4.28 -3.27 -3.67
C TYR A 122 -5.60 -3.84 -4.16
N LYS A 123 -6.20 -3.19 -5.15
CA LYS A 123 -7.38 -3.66 -5.88
C LYS A 123 -7.09 -3.55 -7.37
N ASP A 124 -7.38 -4.60 -8.13
CA ASP A 124 -7.08 -4.66 -9.57
C ASP A 124 -5.61 -4.32 -9.90
N HIS A 125 -4.68 -4.72 -9.01
CA HIS A 125 -3.24 -4.40 -9.03
C HIS A 125 -2.88 -2.92 -8.80
N GLY A 126 -3.86 -2.05 -8.55
CA GLY A 126 -3.66 -0.65 -8.16
C GLY A 126 -3.57 -0.50 -6.64
N TYR A 127 -2.64 0.32 -6.16
CA TYR A 127 -2.54 0.68 -4.75
C TYR A 127 -3.77 1.48 -4.29
N ILE A 128 -4.39 1.06 -3.18
CA ILE A 128 -5.59 1.72 -2.62
C ILE A 128 -5.40 2.22 -1.19
N GLY A 129 -4.28 1.89 -0.54
CA GLY A 129 -4.00 2.35 0.82
C GLY A 129 -3.02 1.48 1.57
N HIS A 130 -2.71 1.87 2.79
CA HIS A 130 -1.92 1.07 3.73
C HIS A 130 -2.37 1.29 5.17
N ALA A 131 -1.92 0.43 6.05
CA ALA A 131 -2.17 0.45 7.47
C ALA A 131 -0.85 0.26 8.21
N GLU A 132 -0.56 1.11 9.18
CA GLU A 132 0.62 1.04 10.01
C GLU A 132 0.19 0.73 11.44
N PHE A 133 0.73 -0.35 11.98
CA PHE A 133 0.39 -0.85 13.30
C PHE A 133 1.63 -0.94 14.18
N VAL A 134 1.41 -0.73 15.48
CA VAL A 134 2.36 -1.03 16.54
C VAL A 134 1.69 -2.00 17.50
N GLY A 135 2.37 -3.08 17.88
CA GLY A 135 1.76 -4.15 18.65
C GLY A 135 2.75 -5.02 19.42
N ALA A 136 2.33 -5.50 20.59
CA ALA A 136 3.10 -6.45 21.38
C ALA A 136 3.05 -7.84 20.72
N GLY A 137 4.22 -8.47 20.54
CA GLY A 137 4.33 -9.84 20.03
C GLY A 137 4.25 -10.00 18.50
N VAL A 138 4.09 -8.91 17.73
CA VAL A 138 4.03 -8.97 16.25
C VAL A 138 5.36 -8.49 15.67
N GLN A 139 6.27 -9.41 15.33
CA GLN A 139 7.47 -9.13 14.54
C GLN A 139 7.50 -10.00 13.30
N LEU A 140 7.08 -9.47 12.15
CA LEU A 140 7.32 -10.16 10.89
C LEU A 140 8.79 -10.07 10.53
N GLY A 141 9.53 -11.17 10.64
CA GLY A 141 10.91 -11.25 10.15
C GLY A 141 11.02 -11.21 8.62
N THR A 142 9.94 -11.57 7.92
CA THR A 142 9.89 -11.63 6.44
C THR A 142 8.58 -11.01 5.95
N PRO A 143 8.59 -10.23 4.86
CA PRO A 143 7.37 -9.80 4.21
C PRO A 143 6.49 -10.99 3.80
N GLY A 144 5.18 -10.85 3.98
CA GLY A 144 4.16 -11.78 3.53
C GLY A 144 3.09 -11.08 2.69
N GLY A 145 2.09 -11.81 2.25
CA GLY A 145 0.98 -11.24 1.50
C GLY A 145 -0.06 -12.28 1.10
N GLY A 146 -1.18 -11.80 0.59
CA GLY A 146 -2.29 -12.66 0.24
C GLY A 146 -3.49 -11.89 -0.27
N TRP A 147 -4.66 -12.39 0.07
CA TRP A 147 -5.95 -11.95 -0.43
C TRP A 147 -6.89 -11.67 0.73
N GLY A 148 -7.81 -10.74 0.54
CA GLY A 148 -8.81 -10.45 1.54
C GLY A 148 -10.01 -9.72 0.98
N GLU A 149 -10.88 -9.33 1.91
CA GLU A 149 -12.10 -8.58 1.62
C GLU A 149 -12.35 -7.53 2.68
N PHE A 150 -12.93 -6.41 2.26
CA PHE A 150 -13.47 -5.39 3.15
C PHE A 150 -14.96 -5.64 3.39
N LYS A 151 -15.38 -5.65 4.66
CA LYS A 151 -16.78 -5.77 5.12
C LYS A 151 -17.23 -4.47 5.77
#